data_AF-A0A969PWX6-F1
#
_entry.id   AF-A0A969PWX6-F1
#
_cell.length_a   1.000
_cell.length_b   1.000
_cell.length_c   1.000
_cell.angle_alpha   90.00
_cell.angle_beta   90.00
_cell.angle_gamma   90.00
#
_symmetry.space_group_name_H-M   'P 1'
#
loop_
_entity.id
_entity.type
_entity.pdbx_description
1 polymer ?
#
loop_
_entity_poly.entity_id
_entity_poly.type
_entity_poly.pdbx_seq_one_letter_code
_entity_poly.pdbx_strand_id
1 'polypeptide(L)'
;MSNEVVKRVRLSKESSEYIDQYTEENGIPEGYKNRTINAIIQEHKQMKDEQSRNENIESQLSETIAETIAKEVKQEVSRILLGVNNTDRNTKVLIELINGMMINNQQGNIMTTEDHETPGLAVARDKVAKDIEKQKQKRDDWLARKGG
;
A
#
# COMPACT_ATOMS: atom_id res chain seq x y z
N MET A 1 2.24 6.90 57.62
CA MET A 1 3.30 7.93 57.58
C MET A 1 3.30 8.53 56.18
N SER A 2 3.19 9.86 56.04
CA SER A 2 3.22 10.50 54.72
C SER A 2 4.60 10.33 54.10
N ASN A 3 4.68 9.75 52.89
CA ASN A 3 5.93 9.41 52.20
C ASN A 3 6.38 10.57 51.29
N GLU A 4 6.28 11.80 51.78
CA GLU A 4 6.54 13.03 51.02
C GLU A 4 7.97 13.53 51.25
N VAL A 5 8.65 13.88 50.16
CA VAL A 5 10.04 14.38 50.16
C VAL A 5 10.05 15.86 49.76
N VAL A 6 10.65 16.71 50.58
CA VAL A 6 10.81 18.14 50.27
C VAL A 6 12.04 18.35 49.38
N LYS A 7 11.82 18.88 48.17
CA LYS A 7 12.89 19.33 47.27
C LYS A 7 12.76 20.83 47.00
N ARG A 8 13.85 21.57 47.17
CA ARG A 8 13.96 22.97 46.69
C ARG A 8 14.60 22.97 45.32
N VAL A 9 13.91 23.55 44.34
CA VAL A 9 14.37 23.64 42.95
C VAL A 9 14.20 25.08 42.46
N ARG A 10 15.06 25.51 41.53
CA ARG A 10 14.87 26.75 40.78
C ARG A 10 14.19 26.41 39.46
N LEU A 11 13.09 27.08 39.17
CA LEU A 11 12.35 26.94 37.92
C LEU A 11 12.60 28.16 37.03
N SER A 12 12.47 27.99 35.72
CA SER A 12 12.39 29.13 34.81
C SER A 12 11.09 29.90 35.05
N LYS A 13 11.04 31.15 34.58
CA LYS A 13 9.83 31.97 34.64
C LYS A 13 8.66 31.28 33.92
N GLU A 14 8.93 30.74 32.73
CA GLU A 14 7.97 30.00 31.91
C GLU A 14 7.41 28.76 32.62
N SER A 15 8.26 27.96 33.28
CA SER A 15 7.79 26.78 34.01
C SER A 15 6.95 27.15 35.23
N SER A 16 7.25 28.27 35.89
CA SER A 16 6.42 28.78 36.99
C SER A 16 5.05 29.24 36.48
N GLU A 17 5.04 30.00 35.38
CA GLU A 17 3.80 30.49 34.74
C GLU A 17 2.93 29.31 34.29
N TYR A 18 3.52 28.28 33.67
CA TYR A 18 2.81 27.06 33.28
C TYR A 18 2.19 26.33 34.47
N ILE A 19 2.91 26.20 35.59
CA ILE A 19 2.38 25.58 36.81
C ILE A 19 1.19 26.37 37.35
N ASP A 20 1.28 27.70 37.35
CA ASP A 20 0.21 28.56 37.85
C ASP A 20 -1.03 28.47 36.94
N GLN A 21 -0.85 28.52 35.61
CA GLN A 21 -1.92 28.30 34.63
C GLN A 21 -2.58 26.92 34.77
N TYR A 22 -1.79 25.86 34.86
CA TYR A 22 -2.31 24.50 35.02
C TYR A 22 -3.07 24.32 36.34
N THR A 23 -2.64 25.02 37.41
CA THR A 23 -3.33 25.03 38.70
C THR A 23 -4.73 25.64 38.57
N GLU A 24 -4.85 26.75 37.86
CA GLU A 24 -6.13 27.41 37.58
C GLU A 24 -7.04 26.55 36.69
N GLU A 25 -6.52 26.04 35.58
CA GLU A 25 -7.26 25.24 34.60
C GLU A 25 -7.83 23.94 35.21
N ASN A 26 -7.10 23.32 36.14
CA ASN A 26 -7.52 22.09 36.81
C ASN A 26 -8.23 22.33 38.16
N GLY A 27 -8.52 23.59 38.51
CA GLY A 27 -9.27 23.94 39.73
C GLY A 27 -8.57 23.54 41.04
N ILE A 28 -7.24 23.50 41.04
CA ILE A 28 -6.45 23.14 42.23
C ILE A 28 -6.35 24.40 43.12
N PRO A 29 -6.60 24.31 44.44
CA PRO A 29 -6.58 25.51 45.29
C PRO A 29 -5.20 26.18 45.33
N GLU A 30 -5.17 27.50 45.17
CA GLU A 30 -3.95 28.31 45.27
C GLU A 30 -3.28 28.09 46.63
N GLY A 31 -2.07 27.54 46.61
CA GLY A 31 -1.31 27.14 47.80
C GLY A 31 -0.85 25.68 47.78
N TYR A 32 -1.49 24.82 46.98
CA TYR A 32 -1.13 23.41 46.83
C TYR A 32 -0.24 23.14 45.61
N LYS A 33 0.84 23.93 45.44
CA LYS A 33 1.76 23.78 44.30
C LYS A 33 2.40 22.38 44.23
N ASN A 34 2.54 21.71 45.37
CA ASN A 34 2.99 20.31 45.42
C ASN A 34 2.04 19.34 44.70
N ARG A 35 0.72 19.56 44.83
CA ARG A 35 -0.32 18.76 44.20
C ARG A 35 -0.32 18.96 42.68
N THR A 36 -0.19 20.20 42.23
CA THR A 36 -0.04 20.53 40.80
C THR A 36 1.19 19.85 40.20
N ILE A 37 2.36 19.98 40.84
CA ILE A 37 3.60 19.37 40.33
C ILE A 37 3.48 17.85 40.27
N ASN A 38 2.90 17.21 41.29
CA ASN A 38 2.69 15.76 41.28
C ASN A 38 1.70 15.33 40.18
N ALA A 39 0.65 16.10 39.92
CA ALA A 39 -0.31 15.84 38.84
C ALA A 39 0.37 15.93 37.45
N ILE A 40 1.12 17.01 37.20
CA ILE A 40 1.88 17.17 35.94
C ILE A 40 2.88 16.04 35.74
N ILE A 41 3.60 15.62 36.80
CA ILE A 41 4.54 14.49 36.72
C ILE A 41 3.80 13.18 36.41
N GLN A 42 2.62 12.98 37.00
CA GLN A 42 1.81 11.79 36.76
C GLN A 42 1.29 11.75 35.33
N GLU A 43 0.76 12.86 34.81
CA GLU A 43 0.33 12.99 33.42
C GLU A 43 1.49 12.78 32.46
N HIS A 44 2.66 13.39 32.71
CA HIS A 44 3.83 13.19 31.87
C HIS A 44 4.27 11.71 31.80
N LYS A 45 4.18 10.98 32.92
CA LYS A 45 4.42 9.53 32.93
C LYS A 45 3.40 8.79 32.08
N GLN A 46 2.11 9.11 32.23
CA GLN A 46 1.04 8.49 31.44
C GLN A 46 1.20 8.77 29.95
N MET A 47 1.51 10.01 29.56
CA MET A 47 1.76 10.39 28.17
C MET A 47 2.95 9.62 27.58
N LYS A 48 4.03 9.43 28.35
CA LYS A 48 5.19 8.66 27.89
C LYS A 48 4.87 7.18 27.70
N ASP A 49 4.07 6.61 28.60
CA ASP A 49 3.60 5.21 28.51
C ASP A 49 2.65 5.04 27.32
N GLU A 50 1.73 5.99 27.09
CA GLU A 50 0.83 6.02 25.94
C GLU A 50 1.57 6.22 24.61
N GLN A 51 2.53 7.13 24.56
CA GLN A 51 3.36 7.34 23.37
C GLN A 51 4.12 6.06 23.00
N SER A 52 4.75 5.42 24.00
CA SER A 52 5.45 4.14 23.77
C SER A 52 4.49 3.05 23.29
N ARG A 53 3.27 3.01 23.82
CA ARG A 53 2.24 2.07 23.37
C ARG A 53 1.79 2.37 21.94
N ASN A 54 1.60 3.64 21.58
CA ASN A 54 1.18 4.06 20.25
C ASN A 54 2.28 3.77 19.21
N GLU A 55 3.55 4.03 19.51
CA GLU A 55 4.68 3.68 18.64
C GLU A 55 4.76 2.17 18.37
N ASN A 56 4.49 1.35 19.39
CA ASN A 56 4.41 -0.11 19.21
C ASN A 56 3.20 -0.52 18.35
N ILE A 57 2.06 0.15 18.47
CA ILE A 57 0.88 -0.13 17.63
C ILE A 57 1.13 0.31 16.19
N GLU A 58 1.72 1.48 15.96
CA GLU A 58 2.04 2.00 14.62
C GLU A 58 3.03 1.10 13.89
N SER A 59 4.05 0.60 14.58
CA SER A 59 5.02 -0.35 14.00
C SER A 59 4.36 -1.69 13.66
N GLN A 60 3.57 -2.27 14.57
CA GLN A 60 2.82 -3.51 14.31
C GLN A 60 1.81 -3.36 13.17
N LEU A 61 1.12 -2.24 13.10
CA LEU A 61 0.17 -1.93 12.03
C LEU A 61 0.91 -1.79 10.69
N SER A 62 2.05 -1.09 10.67
CA SER A 62 2.87 -0.94 9.48
C SER A 62 3.40 -2.28 8.96
N GLU A 63 3.87 -3.14 9.86
CA GLU A 63 4.32 -4.49 9.52
C GLU A 63 3.17 -5.33 8.95
N THR A 64 2.02 -5.35 9.62
CA THR A 64 0.83 -6.10 9.19
C THR A 64 0.34 -5.63 7.81
N ILE A 65 0.33 -4.32 7.58
CA ILE A 65 -0.05 -3.73 6.28
C ILE A 65 0.97 -4.16 5.21
N ALA A 66 2.27 -4.05 5.50
CA ALA A 66 3.32 -4.44 4.56
C ALA A 66 3.23 -5.92 4.19
N GLU A 67 3.03 -6.81 5.15
CA GLU A 67 2.85 -8.25 4.91
C GLU A 67 1.60 -8.54 4.09
N THR A 68 0.49 -7.89 4.41
CA THR A 68 -0.78 -8.06 3.68
C THR A 68 -0.63 -7.62 2.23
N ILE A 69 -0.03 -6.45 1.99
CA ILE A 69 0.24 -5.94 0.65
C ILE A 69 1.18 -6.90 -0.10
N ALA A 70 2.27 -7.33 0.52
CA ALA A 70 3.23 -8.24 -0.11
C ALA A 70 2.56 -9.56 -0.52
N LYS A 71 1.68 -10.10 0.32
CA LYS A 71 0.94 -11.33 0.05
C LYS A 71 -0.03 -11.17 -1.13
N GLU A 72 -0.84 -10.12 -1.14
CA GLU A 72 -1.79 -9.84 -2.22
C GLU A 72 -1.07 -9.60 -3.55
N VAL A 73 -0.01 -8.78 -3.55
CA VAL A 73 0.81 -8.53 -4.74
C VAL A 73 1.43 -9.83 -5.26
N LYS A 74 2.00 -10.66 -4.40
CA LYS A 74 2.57 -11.96 -4.80
C LYS A 74 1.53 -12.87 -5.43
N GLN A 75 0.31 -12.88 -4.89
CA GLN A 75 -0.77 -13.68 -5.44
C GLN A 75 -1.20 -13.20 -6.83
N GLU A 76 -1.36 -11.89 -7.03
CA GLU A 76 -1.71 -11.33 -8.34
C GLU A 76 -0.61 -11.54 -9.39
N VAL A 77 0.66 -11.32 -9.02
CA VAL A 77 1.80 -11.60 -9.89
C VAL A 77 1.85 -13.07 -10.31
N SER A 78 1.58 -13.99 -9.38
CA SER A 78 1.52 -15.43 -9.69
C SER A 78 0.42 -15.76 -10.70
N ARG A 79 -0.77 -15.17 -10.57
CA ARG A 79 -1.86 -15.34 -11.55
C ARG A 79 -1.49 -14.80 -12.93
N ILE A 80 -0.82 -13.65 -12.98
CA ILE A 80 -0.30 -13.08 -14.24
C ILE A 80 0.68 -14.06 -14.89
N LEU A 81 1.66 -14.56 -14.14
CA LEU A 81 2.65 -15.51 -14.66
C LEU A 81 2.00 -16.80 -15.18
N LEU A 82 0.98 -17.33 -14.50
CA LEU A 82 0.21 -18.48 -15.00
C LEU A 82 -0.49 -18.18 -16.33
N GLY A 83 -1.10 -17.00 -16.46
CA GLY A 83 -1.75 -16.56 -17.70
C GLY A 83 -0.76 -16.39 -18.86
N VAL A 84 0.42 -15.82 -18.58
CA VAL A 84 1.53 -15.68 -19.54
C VAL A 84 2.02 -17.05 -19.99
N ASN A 85 2.29 -17.96 -19.06
CA ASN A 85 2.75 -19.32 -19.38
C ASN A 85 1.75 -20.09 -20.24
N ASN A 86 0.45 -19.96 -19.98
CA ASN A 86 -0.57 -20.60 -20.81
C ASN A 86 -0.61 -20.02 -22.23
N THR A 87 -0.47 -18.70 -22.35
CA THR A 87 -0.40 -18.02 -23.65
C THR A 87 0.84 -18.44 -24.43
N ASP A 88 1.99 -18.48 -23.78
CA ASP A 88 3.25 -18.94 -24.38
C ASP A 88 3.16 -20.39 -24.88
N ARG A 89 2.61 -21.29 -24.05
CA ARG A 89 2.36 -22.68 -24.45
C ARG A 89 1.46 -22.77 -25.68
N ASN A 90 0.37 -22.01 -25.71
CA ASN A 90 -0.55 -22.00 -26.86
C ASN A 90 0.11 -21.44 -28.11
N THR A 91 0.91 -20.38 -27.99
CA THR A 91 1.69 -19.83 -29.11
C THR A 91 2.70 -20.85 -29.64
N LYS A 92 3.37 -21.60 -28.75
CA LYS A 92 4.28 -22.68 -29.16
C LYS A 92 3.56 -23.78 -29.92
N VAL A 93 2.41 -24.25 -29.43
CA VAL A 93 1.57 -25.23 -30.15
C VAL A 93 1.16 -24.71 -31.52
N LEU A 94 0.78 -23.43 -31.62
CA LEU A 94 0.43 -22.79 -32.90
C LEU A 94 1.62 -22.75 -33.87
N ILE A 95 2.82 -22.41 -33.39
CA ILE A 95 4.04 -22.42 -34.20
C ILE A 95 4.33 -23.83 -34.76
N GLU A 96 4.20 -24.87 -33.94
CA GLU A 96 4.41 -26.26 -34.38
C GLU A 96 3.36 -26.68 -35.43
N LEU A 97 2.09 -26.30 -35.24
CA LEU A 97 1.03 -26.57 -36.22
C LEU A 97 1.29 -25.86 -37.56
N ILE A 98 1.69 -24.58 -37.52
CA ILE A 98 2.04 -23.81 -38.72
C ILE A 98 3.24 -24.44 -39.43
N ASN A 99 4.27 -24.85 -38.69
CA ASN A 99 5.44 -25.52 -39.26
C ASN A 99 5.04 -26.82 -39.96
N GLY A 100 4.19 -27.65 -39.34
CA GLY A 100 3.66 -28.86 -39.96
C GLY A 100 2.87 -28.57 -41.25
N MET A 101 2.05 -27.51 -41.26
CA MET A 101 1.34 -27.06 -42.46
C MET A 101 2.30 -26.62 -43.58
N MET A 102 3.35 -25.86 -43.25
CA MET A 102 4.34 -25.42 -44.23
C MET A 102 5.08 -26.58 -44.87
N ILE A 103 5.51 -27.57 -44.08
CA ILE A 103 6.15 -28.79 -44.58
C ILE A 103 5.20 -29.57 -45.49
N ASN A 104 3.95 -29.76 -45.08
CA ASN A 104 2.94 -30.48 -45.87
C ASN A 104 2.65 -29.79 -47.21
N ASN A 105 2.69 -28.46 -47.24
CA ASN A 105 2.47 -27.65 -48.44
C ASN A 105 3.75 -27.42 -49.26
N GLN A 106 4.88 -28.05 -48.91
CA GLN A 106 6.19 -27.88 -49.56
C GLN A 106 6.66 -26.42 -49.64
N GLN A 107 6.26 -25.60 -48.67
CA GLN A 107 6.71 -24.20 -48.60
C GLN A 107 8.10 -24.14 -47.99
N GLY A 108 9.11 -23.86 -48.83
CA GLY A 108 10.50 -23.75 -48.38
C GLY A 108 10.86 -22.43 -47.68
N ASN A 109 10.05 -21.38 -47.85
CA ASN A 109 10.26 -20.09 -47.21
C ASN A 109 8.93 -19.34 -46.98
N ILE A 110 8.91 -18.40 -46.03
CA ILE A 110 7.77 -17.50 -45.79
C ILE A 110 7.97 -16.16 -46.49
N MET A 111 6.88 -15.58 -46.96
CA MET A 111 6.81 -14.17 -47.34
C MET A 111 6.48 -13.36 -46.09
N THR A 112 7.27 -12.35 -45.76
CA THR A 112 7.06 -11.53 -44.55
C THR A 112 6.09 -10.39 -44.82
N THR A 113 5.65 -9.72 -43.76
CA THR A 113 4.81 -8.51 -43.88
C THR A 113 5.55 -7.31 -44.47
N GLU A 114 6.89 -7.31 -44.44
CA GLU A 114 7.70 -6.30 -45.13
C GLU A 114 7.67 -6.51 -46.65
N ASP A 115 7.65 -7.77 -47.09
CA ASP A 115 7.56 -8.12 -48.50
C ASP A 115 6.14 -7.84 -49.05
N HIS A 116 5.12 -8.35 -48.36
CA HIS A 116 3.71 -8.12 -48.70
C HIS A 116 2.78 -8.53 -47.57
N GLU A 117 2.14 -7.55 -46.94
CA GLU A 117 1.08 -7.79 -45.98
C GLU A 117 -0.24 -8.21 -46.67
N THR A 118 -0.83 -9.32 -46.21
CA THR A 118 -2.13 -9.75 -46.73
C THR A 118 -3.27 -8.90 -46.13
N PRO A 119 -4.35 -8.60 -46.89
CA PRO A 119 -5.52 -7.91 -46.36
C PRO A 119 -6.16 -8.62 -45.17
N GLY A 120 -6.10 -9.96 -45.14
CA GLY A 120 -6.60 -10.76 -44.02
C GLY A 120 -5.84 -10.51 -42.72
N LEU A 121 -4.52 -10.37 -42.78
CA LEU A 121 -3.70 -10.05 -41.60
C LEU A 121 -3.99 -8.64 -41.08
N ALA A 122 -4.16 -7.66 -41.99
CA ALA A 122 -4.53 -6.30 -41.62
C ALA A 122 -5.87 -6.26 -40.86
N VAL A 123 -6.90 -6.94 -41.39
CA VAL A 123 -8.22 -7.04 -40.74
C VAL A 123 -8.13 -7.74 -39.37
N ALA A 124 -7.36 -8.83 -39.28
CA ALA A 124 -7.18 -9.53 -38.01
C ALA A 124 -6.49 -8.64 -36.97
N ARG A 125 -5.44 -7.90 -37.35
CA ARG A 125 -4.73 -6.96 -36.47
C ARG A 125 -5.68 -5.88 -35.94
N ASP A 126 -6.47 -5.27 -36.81
CA ASP A 126 -7.45 -4.24 -36.44
C ASP A 126 -8.51 -4.79 -35.47
N LYS A 127 -8.99 -6.01 -35.71
CA LYS A 127 -9.96 -6.65 -34.82
C LYS A 127 -9.38 -6.89 -33.43
N VAL A 128 -8.15 -7.41 -33.35
CA VAL A 128 -7.46 -7.66 -32.08
C VAL A 128 -7.21 -6.35 -31.34
N ALA A 129 -6.76 -5.30 -32.02
CA ALA A 129 -6.55 -3.98 -31.42
C ALA A 129 -7.86 -3.42 -30.81
N LYS A 130 -8.96 -3.48 -31.56
CA LYS A 130 -10.29 -3.07 -31.09
C LYS A 130 -10.79 -3.90 -29.91
N ASP A 131 -10.53 -5.20 -29.91
CA ASP A 131 -10.91 -6.07 -28.80
C ASP A 131 -10.14 -5.75 -27.53
N ILE A 132 -8.83 -5.50 -27.63
CA ILE A 132 -8.00 -5.06 -26.50
C ILE A 132 -8.51 -3.74 -25.93
N GLU A 133 -8.79 -2.76 -26.80
CA GLU A 133 -9.34 -1.47 -26.40
C GLU A 133 -10.69 -1.62 -25.70
N LYS A 134 -11.60 -2.44 -26.24
CA LYS A 134 -12.90 -2.73 -25.63
C LYS A 134 -12.77 -3.40 -24.26
N GLN A 135 -11.82 -4.31 -24.09
CA GLN A 135 -11.58 -4.95 -22.79
C GLN A 135 -11.03 -3.93 -21.77
N LYS A 136 -10.14 -3.04 -22.20
CA LYS A 136 -9.64 -1.95 -21.36
C LYS A 136 -10.78 -1.02 -20.93
N GLN A 137 -11.63 -0.57 -21.87
CA GLN A 137 -12.80 0.25 -21.57
C GLN A 137 -13.75 -0.43 -20.58
N LYS A 138 -14.10 -1.70 -20.78
CA LYS A 138 -14.95 -2.45 -19.84
C LYS A 138 -14.37 -2.51 -18.43
N ARG A 139 -13.05 -2.69 -18.32
CA ARG A 139 -12.36 -2.71 -17.03
C ARG A 139 -12.41 -1.33 -16.36
N ASP A 140 -12.13 -0.28 -17.13
CA ASP A 140 -12.12 1.09 -16.63
C ASP A 140 -13.54 1.54 -16.22
N ASP A 141 -14.58 1.16 -16.98
CA ASP A 141 -16.00 1.36 -16.63
C ASP A 141 -16.40 0.60 -15.35
N TRP A 142 -15.93 -0.64 -15.20
CA TRP A 142 -16.19 -1.44 -14.00
C TRP A 142 -15.55 -0.82 -12.75
N LEU A 143 -14.32 -0.30 -12.88
CA LEU A 143 -13.63 0.41 -11.81
C LEU A 143 -14.37 1.71 -11.45
N ALA A 144 -14.79 2.49 -12.44
CA ALA A 144 -15.54 3.73 -12.23
C ALA A 144 -16.88 3.50 -11.49
N ARG A 145 -17.55 2.37 -11.74
CA ARG A 145 -18.81 2.00 -11.05
C ARG A 145 -18.63 1.50 -9.62
N LYS A 146 -17.45 1.01 -9.25
CA LYS A 146 -17.14 0.54 -7.88
C LYS A 146 -16.52 1.61 -6.98
N GLY A 147 -16.05 2.71 -7.56
CA GLY A 147 -15.37 3.81 -6.86
C GLY A 147 -16.23 5.06 -6.62
N GLY A 148 -17.56 4.94 -6.64
CA GLY A 148 -18.51 6.03 -6.37
C GLY A 148 -19.50 5.66 -5.28
#